data_AF-A0A4P9ZYE4-F1
#
_entry.id   AF-A0A4P9ZYE4-F1
#
_cell.length_a   1.000
_cell.length_b   1.000
_cell.length_c   1.000
_cell.angle_alpha   90.00
_cell.angle_beta   90.00
_cell.angle_gamma   90.00
#
_symmetry.space_group_name_H-M   'P 1'
#
loop_
_entity.id
_entity.type
_entity.pdbx_description
1 polymer ?
#
loop_
_entity_poly.entity_id
_entity_poly.type
_entity_poly.pdbx_seq_one_letter_code
_entity_poly.pdbx_strand_id
1 'polypeptide(L)' 'GFIENSKDALLLFQACRLNLLPRASRRYTESERNHIRSGTVVVYDEAQSGIKRWTDGKIWSPSRIMGNFLIYRE' A
#
# COMPACT_ATOMS: atom_id res chain seq x y z
N GLY A 1 -0.94 -4.69 10.27
CA GLY A 1 0.43 -4.40 10.73
C GLY A 1 0.64 -2.90 10.83
N PHE A 2 1.86 -2.44 11.12
CA PHE A 2 2.25 -1.03 11.14
C PHE A 2 3.65 -0.91 10.51
N ILE A 3 3.87 0.13 9.70
CA ILE A 3 5.13 0.41 9.02
C ILE A 3 5.69 1.67 9.65
N GLU A 4 6.65 1.52 10.55
CA GLU A 4 7.20 2.64 11.29
C GLU A 4 8.28 3.35 10.47
N ASN A 5 9.12 2.57 9.80
CA ASN A 5 10.32 3.08 9.15
C ASN A 5 10.62 2.32 7.84
N SER A 6 11.66 2.77 7.13
CA SER A 6 12.03 2.19 5.82
C SER A 6 12.47 0.73 5.90
N LYS A 7 13.00 0.27 7.05
CA LYS A 7 13.39 -1.14 7.22
C LYS A 7 12.18 -2.06 7.17
N ASP A 8 11.07 -1.66 7.79
CA ASP A 8 9.82 -2.42 7.76
C ASP A 8 9.28 -2.57 6.33
N ALA A 9 9.31 -1.47 5.57
CA ALA A 9 8.91 -1.48 4.15
C ALA A 9 9.81 -2.39 3.31
N LEU A 10 11.13 -2.37 3.52
CA LEU A 10 12.07 -3.22 2.80
C LEU A 10 11.87 -4.72 3.12
N LEU A 11 11.53 -5.07 4.36
CA LEU A 11 11.21 -6.46 4.73
C LEU A 11 9.97 -6.95 3.97
N LEU A 12 8.94 -6.12 3.83
CA LEU A 12 7.76 -6.45 3.03
C LEU A 12 8.11 -6.62 1.55
N PHE A 13 8.91 -5.72 0.98
CA PHE A 13 9.34 -5.85 -0.42
C PHE A 13 10.14 -7.13 -0.64
N GLN A 14 11.04 -7.48 0.28
CA GLN A 14 11.79 -8.74 0.20
C GLN A 14 10.85 -9.96 0.28
N ALA A 15 9.90 -9.96 1.20
CA ALA A 15 8.92 -11.05 1.33
C ALA A 15 8.05 -11.20 0.06
N CYS A 16 7.60 -10.09 -0.53
CA CYS A 16 6.86 -10.08 -1.79
C CYS A 16 7.73 -10.57 -2.97
N ARG A 17 9.01 -10.19 -3.02
CA ARG A 17 9.96 -10.65 -4.06
C ARG A 17 10.19 -12.16 -3.98
N LEU A 18 10.22 -12.70 -2.77
CA LEU A 18 10.33 -14.14 -2.51
C LEU A 18 8.98 -14.89 -2.65
N ASN A 19 7.91 -14.20 -3.04
CA ASN A 19 6.54 -14.75 -3.11
C ASN A 19 6.01 -15.33 -1.77
N LEU A 20 6.54 -14.87 -0.64
CA LEU A 20 6.03 -15.23 0.69
C LEU A 20 4.77 -14.45 1.05
N LEU A 21 4.61 -13.25 0.48
CA LEU A 21 3.43 -12.42 0.62
C LEU A 21 2.85 -12.08 -0.76
N PRO A 22 1.51 -12.11 -0.92
CA PRO A 22 0.87 -11.76 -2.16
C PRO A 22 1.06 -10.26 -2.46
N ARG A 23 1.15 -9.94 -3.75
CA ARG A 23 1.10 -8.56 -4.27
C ARG A 23 -0.24 -8.35 -4.95
N ALA A 24 -0.81 -7.16 -4.85
CA ALA A 24 -1.99 -6.80 -5.62
C ALA A 24 -1.60 -6.74 -7.11
N SER A 25 -2.26 -7.57 -7.92
CA SER A 25 -2.04 -7.70 -9.36
C SER A 25 -3.01 -6.87 -10.21
N ARG A 26 -3.96 -6.19 -9.58
CA ARG A 26 -4.95 -5.30 -10.22
C ARG A 26 -5.53 -4.33 -9.21
N ARG A 27 -6.25 -3.31 -9.70
CA ARG A 27 -7.04 -2.43 -8.84
C ARG A 27 -8.07 -3.22 -8.04
N TYR A 28 -8.32 -2.76 -6.81
CA TYR A 28 -9.35 -3.34 -5.96
C TYR A 28 -10.74 -2.97 -6.48
N THR A 29 -11.64 -3.94 -6.40
CA THR A 29 -13.07 -3.77 -6.55
C THR A 29 -13.63 -2.96 -5.38
N GLU A 30 -14.87 -2.47 -5.51
CA GLU A 30 -15.55 -1.76 -4.42
C GLU A 30 -15.66 -2.61 -3.15
N SER A 31 -16.02 -3.88 -3.28
CA SER A 31 -16.08 -4.81 -2.13
C SER A 31 -14.71 -4.99 -1.45
N GLU A 32 -13.63 -5.14 -2.20
CA GLU A 32 -12.28 -5.25 -1.63
C GLU A 32 -11.85 -3.95 -0.92
N ARG A 33 -12.27 -2.78 -1.44
CA ARG A 33 -11.99 -1.49 -0.79
C ARG A 33 -12.67 -1.36 0.58
N ASN A 34 -13.86 -1.94 0.76
CA ASN A 34 -14.55 -1.95 2.06
C ASN A 34 -13.78 -2.70 3.16
N HIS A 35 -12.81 -3.54 2.79
CA HIS A 35 -11.96 -4.27 3.74
C HIS A 35 -10.69 -3.49 4.14
N ILE A 36 -10.48 -2.28 3.61
CA ILE A 36 -9.36 -1.42 3.98
C ILE A 36 -9.64 -0.81 5.35
N ARG A 37 -8.79 -1.14 6.32
CA ARG A 37 -8.91 -0.70 7.71
C ARG A 37 -7.53 -0.46 8.30
N SER A 38 -7.50 0.02 9.55
CA SER A 38 -6.24 0.19 10.28
C SER A 38 -5.41 -1.09 10.23
N GLY A 39 -4.17 -0.93 9.77
CA GLY A 39 -3.20 -2.01 9.62
C GLY A 39 -3.30 -2.86 8.36
N THR A 40 -4.22 -2.57 7.42
CA THR A 40 -4.17 -3.11 6.06
C THR A 40 -2.92 -2.58 5.36
N VAL A 41 -2.12 -3.48 4.77
CA VAL A 41 -0.94 -3.12 3.97
C VAL A 41 -1.09 -3.72 2.58
N VAL A 42 -0.96 -2.88 1.55
CA VAL A 42 -1.08 -3.28 0.15
C VAL A 42 0.24 -3.01 -0.55
N VAL A 43 0.80 -4.04 -1.17
CA VAL A 43 2.00 -3.94 -2.01
C VAL A 43 1.60 -4.30 -3.43
N TYR A 44 1.97 -3.47 -4.40
CA TYR A 44 1.73 -3.73 -5.82
C TYR A 44 2.98 -3.38 -6.63
N ASP A 45 3.14 -4.07 -7.75
CA ASP A 45 4.15 -3.76 -8.77
C ASP A 45 3.47 -2.96 -9.89
N GLU A 46 3.99 -1.78 -10.24
CA GLU A 46 3.34 -0.89 -11.21
C GLU A 46 3.20 -1.54 -12.60
N ALA A 47 4.24 -2.23 -13.07
CA ALA A 47 4.26 -2.84 -14.40
C ALA A 47 3.32 -4.06 -14.48
N GLN A 48 3.32 -4.90 -13.46
CA GLN A 48 2.49 -6.11 -13.43
C GLN A 48 1.02 -5.80 -13.14
N SER A 49 0.73 -4.82 -12.30
CA SER A 49 -0.64 -4.49 -11.89
C SER A 49 -1.32 -3.41 -12.73
N GLY A 50 -0.54 -2.61 -13.45
CA GLY A 50 -1.02 -1.39 -14.12
C GLY A 50 -1.44 -0.26 -13.16
N ILE A 51 -1.22 -0.41 -11.85
CA ILE A 51 -1.56 0.61 -10.85
C ILE A 51 -0.41 1.63 -10.77
N LYS A 52 -0.62 2.82 -11.33
CA LYS A 52 0.33 3.96 -11.20
C LYS A 52 0.08 4.81 -9.96
N ARG A 53 -1.18 4.85 -9.51
CA ARG A 53 -1.63 5.56 -8.32
C ARG A 53 -2.68 4.72 -7.62
N TRP A 54 -2.50 4.54 -6.31
CA TRP A 54 -3.47 3.87 -5.45
C TRP A 54 -4.74 4.71 -5.29
N THR A 55 -5.89 4.05 -5.26
CA THR A 55 -7.20 4.67 -5.08
C THR A 55 -8.08 3.75 -4.24
N ASP A 56 -8.47 4.19 -3.05
CA ASP A 56 -9.35 3.46 -2.13
C ASP A 56 -10.75 4.08 -2.02
N GLY A 57 -11.01 5.20 -2.70
CA GLY A 57 -12.31 5.88 -2.66
C GLY A 57 -12.54 6.75 -1.44
N LYS A 58 -11.51 6.95 -0.60
CA LYS A 58 -11.56 7.85 0.55
C LYS A 58 -11.09 9.24 0.20
N ILE A 59 -11.53 10.22 0.99
CA ILE A 59 -11.03 11.60 0.92
C ILE A 59 -9.80 11.67 1.82
N TRP A 60 -8.73 12.24 1.32
CA TRP A 60 -7.45 12.34 2.02
C TRP A 60 -6.97 13.79 2.06
N SER A 61 -6.34 14.16 3.17
CA SER A 61 -5.64 15.43 3.31
C SER A 61 -4.52 15.59 2.26
N PRO A 62 -4.00 16.80 2.00
CA PRO A 62 -2.77 16.96 1.25
C PRO A 62 -1.61 16.19 1.90
N SER A 63 -0.64 15.75 1.09
CA SER A 63 0.48 14.95 1.56
C SER A 63 1.35 15.70 2.57
N ARG A 64 1.96 14.94 3.49
CA ARG A 64 3.03 15.39 4.38
C ARG A 64 4.19 14.42 4.29
N ILE A 65 5.41 14.94 4.24
CA ILE A 65 6.62 14.12 4.20
C ILE A 65 6.99 13.75 5.64
N MET A 66 7.25 12.46 5.87
CA MET A 66 7.81 11.94 7.13
C MET A 66 8.90 10.93 6.80
N GLY A 67 10.15 11.34 6.87
CA GLY A 67 11.27 10.54 6.37
C GLY A 67 11.07 10.20 4.89
N ASN A 68 11.05 8.90 4.56
CA ASN A 68 10.85 8.38 3.20
C ASN A 68 9.37 8.11 2.86
N PHE A 69 8.43 8.56 3.68
CA PHE A 69 6.99 8.29 3.50
C PHE A 69 6.20 9.55 3.19
N LEU A 70 5.13 9.37 2.42
CA LEU A 70 4.05 10.34 2.29
C LEU A 70 2.91 9.92 3.22
N ILE A 71 2.50 10.82 4.10
CA ILE A 71 1.45 10.62 5.09
C ILE A 71 0.24 11.47 4.73
N TYR A 72 -0.94 10.86 4.91
CA TYR A 72 -2.24 11.43 4.65
C TYR A 72 -3.13 11.19 5.87
N ARG A 73 -4.08 12.08 6.12
CA ARG A 73 -5.15 11.89 7.12
C ARG A 73 -6.49 11.84 6.39
N GLU A 74 -7.36 10.94 6.81
CA GLU A 74 -8.76 10.92 6.40
C GLU A 74 -9.51 12.07 7.07
#